data_AF-A0A945WYP9-F1
#
_entry.id   AF-A0A945WYP9-F1
#
_cell.length_a   1.000
_cell.length_b   1.000
_cell.length_c   1.000
_cell.angle_alpha   90.00
_cell.angle_beta   90.00
_cell.angle_gamma   90.00
#
_symmetry.space_group_name_H-M   'P 1'
#
loop_
_entity.id
_entity.type
_entity.pdbx_description
1 polymer ?
#
loop_
_entity_poly.entity_id
_entity_poly.type
_entity_poly.pdbx_seq_one_letter_code
_entity_poly.pdbx_strand_id
1 'polypeptide(L)'
;MIDETNRWLPPSPHREAVLEQIRRGRAHIEERGHGEPPLLVFQDGGVLELPRARAQENQVDFWQAPAETPATRQTAYSDICGSTDELKHMMTEQPELADGAQEEMLKLLDDMDYMLGRLAMRRIKYEAFVEAVRAVLEKADEADAADHDAATRESEALRDIIAQGGATVRTRIDEVQKRAERYRDVANAAEGVVKEYKDIAIEIGTHYRTIKGARSWGDSPD
;
A
#
# COMPACT_ATOMS: atom_id res chain seq x y z
N MET A 1 -10.33 -6.73 14.87
CA MET A 1 -11.29 -6.61 15.99
C MET A 1 -12.04 -5.31 15.76
N ILE A 2 -13.35 -5.33 15.56
CA ILE A 2 -14.12 -4.12 15.23
C ILE A 2 -14.28 -3.31 16.51
N ASP A 3 -13.80 -2.07 16.53
CA ASP A 3 -14.05 -1.16 17.63
C ASP A 3 -15.52 -0.70 17.55
N GLU A 4 -16.39 -1.37 18.31
CA GLU A 4 -17.82 -1.01 18.39
C GLU A 4 -18.02 0.40 19.00
N THR A 5 -16.99 1.01 19.59
CA THR A 5 -17.02 2.37 20.13
C THR A 5 -16.51 3.44 19.17
N ASN A 6 -16.24 3.09 17.90
CA ASN A 6 -15.79 4.03 16.89
C ASN A 6 -16.78 5.20 16.72
N ARG A 7 -16.34 6.41 17.10
CA ARG A 7 -17.11 7.65 17.06
C ARG A 7 -17.65 8.03 15.67
N TRP A 8 -17.09 7.42 14.62
CA TRP A 8 -17.47 7.67 13.23
C TRP A 8 -18.56 6.72 12.71
N LEU A 9 -18.99 5.75 13.52
CA LEU A 9 -20.13 4.92 13.16
C LEU A 9 -21.39 5.80 13.03
N PRO A 10 -22.23 5.55 12.00
CA PRO A 10 -23.49 6.27 11.87
C PRO A 10 -24.41 5.92 13.06
N PRO A 11 -25.41 6.76 13.39
CA PRO A 11 -26.37 6.44 14.44
C PRO A 11 -27.21 5.20 14.08
N SER A 12 -27.77 4.53 15.09
CA SER A 12 -28.77 3.46 14.88
C SER A 12 -29.98 4.00 14.11
N PRO A 13 -30.59 3.24 13.19
CA PRO A 13 -30.38 1.81 12.91
C PRO A 13 -29.26 1.48 11.90
N HIS A 14 -28.55 2.48 11.38
CA HIS A 14 -27.55 2.29 10.33
C HIS A 14 -26.24 1.71 10.86
N ARG A 15 -25.93 1.96 12.14
CA ARG A 15 -24.80 1.37 12.85
C ARG A 15 -24.81 -0.15 12.75
N GLU A 16 -25.96 -0.75 13.09
CA GLU A 16 -26.15 -2.19 13.12
C GLU A 16 -26.01 -2.79 11.73
N ALA A 17 -26.53 -2.11 10.70
CA ALA A 17 -26.40 -2.53 9.31
C ALA A 17 -24.94 -2.52 8.82
N VAL A 18 -24.16 -1.48 9.15
CA VAL A 18 -22.73 -1.40 8.80
C VAL A 18 -21.94 -2.52 9.48
N LEU A 19 -22.15 -2.72 10.78
CA LEU A 19 -21.49 -3.79 11.54
C LEU A 19 -21.81 -5.17 10.98
N GLU A 20 -23.06 -5.38 10.54
CA GLU A 20 -23.47 -6.65 9.91
C GLU A 20 -22.78 -6.87 8.56
N GLN A 21 -22.61 -5.85 7.72
CA GLN A 21 -21.86 -5.99 6.46
C GLN A 21 -20.39 -6.36 6.69
N ILE A 22 -19.77 -5.76 7.71
CA ILE A 22 -18.38 -6.06 8.09
C ILE A 22 -18.27 -7.49 8.63
N ARG A 23 -19.20 -7.93 9.49
CA ARG A 23 -19.24 -9.31 10.01
C ARG A 23 -19.43 -10.34 8.90
N ARG A 24 -20.22 -10.01 7.88
CA ARG A 24 -20.43 -10.84 6.68
C ARG A 24 -19.26 -10.81 5.69
N GLY A 25 -18.22 -10.01 5.95
CA GLY A 25 -17.05 -9.86 5.07
C GLY A 25 -17.35 -9.13 3.76
N ARG A 26 -18.48 -8.43 3.66
CA ARG A 26 -18.90 -7.71 2.45
C ARG A 26 -18.40 -6.27 2.40
N ALA A 27 -17.94 -5.75 3.53
CA ALA A 27 -17.31 -4.46 3.64
C ALA A 27 -16.20 -4.46 4.69
N HIS A 28 -15.28 -3.51 4.61
CA HIS A 28 -14.30 -3.23 5.66
C HIS A 28 -14.16 -1.72 5.86
N ILE A 29 -13.67 -1.34 7.04
CA ILE A 29 -13.40 0.06 7.37
C ILE A 29 -11.93 0.35 7.01
N GLU A 30 -11.72 1.35 6.16
CA GLU A 30 -10.41 1.86 5.80
C GLU A 30 -10.21 3.25 6.42
N GLU A 31 -9.27 3.34 7.35
CA GLU A 31 -8.93 4.59 8.03
C GLU A 31 -8.15 5.52 7.09
N ARG A 32 -8.71 6.68 6.73
CA ARG A 32 -8.08 7.64 5.80
C ARG A 32 -7.00 8.52 6.43
N GLY A 33 -6.97 8.60 7.76
CA GLY A 33 -6.08 9.47 8.51
C GLY A 33 -6.81 10.37 9.52
N HIS A 34 -6.08 11.25 10.18
CA HIS A 34 -6.63 12.06 11.29
C HIS A 34 -7.62 13.12 10.81
N GLY A 35 -8.84 13.04 11.34
CA GLY A 35 -9.90 14.03 11.10
C GLY A 35 -10.71 13.81 9.82
N GLU A 36 -10.28 12.87 8.98
CA GLU A 36 -11.07 12.40 7.85
C GLU A 36 -11.99 11.26 8.30
N PRO A 37 -13.27 11.28 7.89
CA PRO A 37 -14.16 10.16 8.15
C PRO A 37 -13.56 8.89 7.53
N PRO A 38 -13.49 7.77 8.28
CA PRO A 38 -13.07 6.47 7.74
C PRO A 38 -13.94 6.12 6.53
N LEU A 39 -13.43 5.30 5.63
CA LEU A 39 -14.20 4.78 4.51
C LEU A 39 -14.78 3.44 4.88
N LEU A 40 -16.05 3.24 4.54
CA LEU A 40 -16.63 1.93 4.36
C LEU A 40 -16.37 1.52 2.91
N VAL A 41 -15.54 0.50 2.73
CA VAL A 41 -15.14 -0.04 1.43
C VAL A 41 -15.86 -1.37 1.21
N PHE A 42 -16.62 -1.47 0.12
CA PHE A 42 -17.40 -2.65 -0.25
C PHE A 42 -16.61 -3.59 -1.17
N GLN A 43 -17.05 -4.84 -1.26
CA GLN A 43 -16.40 -5.87 -2.08
C GLN A 43 -16.37 -5.54 -3.59
N ASP A 44 -17.35 -4.78 -4.09
CA ASP A 44 -17.43 -4.31 -5.48
C ASP A 44 -16.50 -3.12 -5.77
N GLY A 45 -15.73 -2.66 -4.78
CA GLY A 45 -14.87 -1.48 -4.88
C GLY A 45 -15.60 -0.16 -4.67
N GLY A 46 -16.90 -0.20 -4.31
CA GLY A 46 -17.65 0.97 -3.86
C GLY A 46 -17.08 1.51 -2.55
N VAL A 47 -17.07 2.84 -2.41
CA VAL A 47 -16.48 3.53 -1.27
C VAL A 47 -17.45 4.58 -0.76
N LEU A 48 -17.67 4.61 0.55
CA LEU A 48 -18.52 5.59 1.22
C LEU A 48 -17.86 6.07 2.50
N GLU A 49 -18.03 7.33 2.87
CA GLU A 49 -17.60 7.79 4.20
C GLU A 49 -18.45 7.12 5.29
N LEU A 50 -17.81 6.51 6.27
CA LEU A 50 -18.43 5.73 7.35
C LEU A 50 -19.54 6.51 8.09
N PRO A 51 -19.38 7.81 8.43
CA PRO A 51 -20.45 8.58 9.09
C PRO A 51 -21.64 8.86 8.16
N ARG A 52 -21.44 8.80 6.85
CA ARG A 52 -22.45 9.02 5.82
C ARG A 52 -23.15 7.74 5.39
N ALA A 53 -22.73 6.59 5.90
CA ALA A 53 -23.38 5.32 5.63
C ALA A 53 -24.83 5.32 6.16
N ARG A 54 -25.79 5.24 5.25
CA ARG A 54 -27.23 5.07 5.54
C ARG A 54 -27.72 3.81 4.83
N ALA A 55 -28.17 2.84 5.61
CA ALA A 55 -28.90 1.69 5.12
C ALA A 55 -30.33 2.11 4.77
N GLN A 56 -30.79 1.82 3.55
CA GLN A 56 -32.16 2.07 3.12
C GLN A 56 -33.08 0.95 3.62
N GLU A 57 -34.25 1.29 4.14
CA GLU A 57 -35.24 0.27 4.53
C GLU A 57 -35.60 -0.59 3.32
N ASN A 58 -35.43 -1.91 3.46
CA ASN A 58 -35.69 -2.96 2.47
C ASN A 58 -34.70 -3.15 1.30
N GLN A 59 -33.51 -2.53 1.31
CA GLN A 59 -32.46 -2.88 0.34
C GLN A 59 -31.07 -2.90 0.99
N VAL A 60 -30.50 -4.10 1.08
CA VAL A 60 -29.22 -4.38 1.75
C VAL A 60 -28.02 -3.81 0.97
N ASP A 61 -28.22 -3.44 -0.29
CA ASP A 61 -27.16 -3.11 -1.26
C ASP A 61 -27.20 -1.66 -1.78
N PHE A 62 -28.13 -0.80 -1.31
CA PHE A 62 -28.21 0.61 -1.72
C PHE A 62 -27.83 1.56 -0.59
N TRP A 63 -26.72 2.27 -0.77
CA TRP A 63 -26.19 3.28 0.16
C TRP A 63 -26.18 4.65 -0.54
N GLN A 64 -26.77 5.67 0.10
CA GLN A 64 -26.77 7.06 -0.41
C GLN A 64 -25.99 7.97 0.54
N ALA A 65 -25.17 8.87 -0.01
CA ALA A 65 -24.65 10.01 0.73
C ALA A 65 -25.80 11.01 0.96
N PRO A 66 -26.09 11.42 2.21
CA PRO A 66 -27.11 12.43 2.44
C PRO A 66 -26.66 13.77 1.85
N ALA A 67 -27.62 14.49 1.25
CA ALA A 67 -27.48 15.93 1.07
C ALA A 67 -27.40 16.56 2.48
N GLU A 68 -26.33 17.31 2.73
CA GLU A 68 -26.06 18.14 3.91
C GLU A 68 -25.31 17.49 5.09
N THR A 69 -24.32 18.24 5.60
CA THR A 69 -23.08 17.81 6.28
C THR A 69 -22.92 18.57 7.62
N PRO A 70 -22.23 18.02 8.64
CA PRO A 70 -21.41 18.81 9.56
C PRO A 70 -19.92 18.57 9.24
N ALA A 71 -19.21 19.67 8.97
CA ALA A 71 -17.94 19.73 8.25
C ALA A 71 -16.76 18.99 8.91
N THR A 72 -16.01 18.27 8.06
CA THR A 72 -14.55 18.09 8.18
C THR A 72 -13.89 19.44 8.49
N ARG A 73 -12.95 19.52 9.45
CA ARG A 73 -12.16 20.76 9.68
C ARG A 73 -11.32 21.02 8.44
N GLN A 74 -11.83 21.88 7.55
CA GLN A 74 -11.14 22.35 6.37
C GLN A 74 -10.13 23.41 6.81
N THR A 75 -8.84 23.14 6.62
CA THR A 75 -7.81 24.17 6.79
C THR A 75 -8.01 25.22 5.72
N ALA A 76 -7.72 26.48 6.04
CA ALA A 76 -7.88 27.58 5.07
C ALA A 76 -6.91 27.43 3.87
N TYR A 77 -5.75 26.83 4.11
CA TYR A 77 -4.69 26.63 3.11
C TYR A 77 -4.34 25.15 2.94
N SER A 78 -3.80 24.82 1.76
CA SER A 78 -3.37 23.46 1.40
C SER A 78 -1.98 23.10 1.96
N ASP A 79 -1.15 24.10 2.23
CA ASP A 79 0.19 23.97 2.79
C ASP A 79 0.44 24.94 3.94
N ILE A 80 1.55 24.71 4.65
CA ILE A 80 1.93 25.51 5.82
C ILE A 80 2.38 26.93 5.45
N CYS A 81 2.86 27.12 4.21
CA CYS A 81 3.33 28.40 3.71
C CYS A 81 2.17 29.40 3.63
N GLY A 82 1.02 28.98 3.09
CA GLY A 82 -0.18 29.82 3.02
C GLY A 82 -0.63 30.32 4.39
N SER A 83 -0.71 29.45 5.40
CA SER A 83 -1.05 29.86 6.77
C SER A 83 0.01 30.78 7.39
N THR A 84 1.28 30.57 7.07
CA THR A 84 2.39 31.38 7.59
C THR A 84 2.39 32.78 6.97
N ASP A 85 2.13 32.88 5.66
CA ASP A 85 2.11 34.14 4.93
C ASP A 85 0.90 34.98 5.33
N GLU A 86 -0.26 34.36 5.55
CA GLU A 86 -1.44 35.04 6.10
C GLU A 86 -1.17 35.58 7.51
N LEU A 87 -0.55 34.77 8.37
CA LEU A 87 -0.21 35.21 9.72
C LEU A 87 0.76 36.40 9.69
N LYS A 88 1.77 36.37 8.80
CA LYS A 88 2.68 37.50 8.60
C LYS A 88 1.93 38.74 8.12
N HIS A 89 1.07 38.58 7.11
CA HIS A 89 0.26 39.66 6.54
C HIS A 89 -0.56 40.38 7.62
N MET A 90 -1.27 39.62 8.46
CA MET A 90 -2.04 40.18 9.58
C MET A 90 -1.16 40.93 10.59
N MET A 91 0.06 40.46 10.84
CA MET A 91 0.97 41.08 11.82
C MET A 91 1.73 42.30 11.29
N THR A 92 2.07 42.34 9.99
CA THR A 92 2.94 43.38 9.43
C THR A 92 2.21 44.41 8.58
N GLU A 93 1.17 43.98 7.85
CA GLU A 93 0.45 44.82 6.88
C GLU A 93 -0.90 45.32 7.41
N GLN A 94 -1.45 44.67 8.46
CA GLN A 94 -2.73 45.04 9.08
C GLN A 94 -2.66 45.13 10.62
N PRO A 95 -1.71 45.88 11.20
CA PRO A 95 -1.50 45.92 12.65
C PRO A 95 -2.71 46.45 13.42
N GLU A 96 -3.51 47.36 12.85
CA GLU A 96 -4.76 47.84 13.46
C GLU A 96 -5.88 46.79 13.55
N LEU A 97 -5.83 45.71 12.75
CA LEU A 97 -6.80 44.61 12.80
C LEU A 97 -6.31 43.46 13.69
N ALA A 98 -5.03 43.44 14.05
CA ALA A 98 -4.48 42.48 15.01
C ALA A 98 -5.15 42.61 16.38
N ASP A 99 -5.57 43.82 16.76
CA ASP A 99 -6.41 44.10 17.93
C ASP A 99 -7.86 43.64 17.65
N GLY A 100 -8.08 42.34 17.78
CA GLY A 100 -9.37 41.68 17.55
C GLY A 100 -9.26 40.39 16.73
N ALA A 101 -8.18 40.22 15.94
CA ALA A 101 -7.92 39.04 15.13
C ALA A 101 -7.20 37.90 15.89
N GLN A 102 -7.05 37.99 17.22
CA GLN A 102 -6.34 37.00 18.02
C GLN A 102 -6.88 35.57 17.81
N GLU A 103 -8.20 35.40 17.75
CA GLU A 103 -8.83 34.09 17.54
C GLU A 103 -8.50 33.51 16.14
N GLU A 104 -8.42 34.37 15.13
CA GLU A 104 -8.10 33.98 13.75
C GLU A 104 -6.62 33.61 13.61
N MET A 105 -5.72 34.37 14.24
CA MET A 105 -4.29 34.05 14.31
C MET A 105 -4.05 32.71 15.04
N LEU A 106 -4.75 32.46 16.16
CA LEU A 106 -4.68 31.18 16.86
C LEU A 106 -5.19 30.03 15.98
N LYS A 107 -6.23 30.25 15.18
CA LYS A 107 -6.73 29.27 14.22
C LYS A 107 -5.72 28.94 13.12
N LEU A 108 -4.97 29.94 12.63
CA LEU A 108 -3.87 29.70 11.67
C LEU A 108 -2.76 28.86 12.29
N LEU A 109 -2.39 29.12 13.56
CA LEU A 109 -1.42 28.31 14.29
C LEU A 109 -1.89 26.86 14.48
N ASP A 110 -3.14 26.64 14.88
CA ASP A 110 -3.72 25.30 14.95
C ASP A 110 -3.66 24.57 13.61
N ASP A 111 -3.96 25.27 12.50
CA ASP A 111 -3.92 24.70 11.16
C ASP A 111 -2.47 24.33 10.78
N MET A 112 -1.48 25.15 11.15
CA MET A 112 -0.05 24.85 10.97
C MET A 112 0.39 23.62 11.77
N ASP A 113 0.03 23.53 13.05
CA ASP A 113 0.33 22.38 13.92
C ASP A 113 -0.32 21.10 13.39
N TYR A 114 -1.57 21.19 12.93
CA TYR A 114 -2.26 20.08 12.29
C TYR A 114 -1.52 19.62 11.02
N MET A 115 -1.09 20.54 10.16
CA MET A 115 -0.34 20.23 8.95
C MET A 115 1.01 19.57 9.25
N LEU A 116 1.74 20.07 10.25
CA LEU A 116 3.00 19.49 10.70
C LEU A 116 2.79 18.08 11.26
N GLY A 117 1.74 17.87 12.07
CA GLY A 117 1.34 16.56 12.56
C GLY A 117 1.07 15.57 11.44
N ARG A 118 0.39 15.99 10.36
CA ARG A 118 0.17 15.15 9.17
C ARG A 118 1.46 14.77 8.44
N LEU A 119 2.45 15.66 8.39
CA LEU A 119 3.76 15.37 7.79
C LEU A 119 4.55 14.38 8.65
N ALA A 120 4.57 14.56 9.97
CA ALA A 120 5.21 13.64 10.89
C ALA A 120 4.62 12.22 10.78
N MET A 121 3.28 12.11 10.73
CA MET A 121 2.62 10.82 10.54
C MET A 121 2.93 10.17 9.18
N ARG A 122 3.02 10.98 8.11
CA ARG A 122 3.43 10.47 6.79
C ARG A 122 4.87 9.96 6.79
N ARG A 123 5.78 10.67 7.44
CA ARG A 123 7.17 10.24 7.61
C ARG A 123 7.24 8.87 8.28
N ILE A 124 6.55 8.68 9.40
CA ILE A 124 6.52 7.38 10.12
C ILE A 124 6.04 6.25 9.19
N LYS A 125 5.00 6.49 8.38
CA LYS A 125 4.51 5.49 7.42
C LYS A 125 5.55 5.19 6.33
N TYR A 126 6.31 6.18 5.86
CA TYR A 126 7.39 5.97 4.89
C TYR A 126 8.59 5.24 5.50
N GLU A 127 8.94 5.53 6.75
CA GLU A 127 9.95 4.78 7.48
C GLU A 127 9.56 3.30 7.61
N ALA A 128 8.32 3.02 8.03
CA ALA A 128 7.81 1.65 8.09
C ALA A 128 7.82 0.93 6.73
N PHE A 129 7.53 1.64 5.64
CA PHE A 129 7.65 1.10 4.28
C PHE A 129 9.10 0.74 3.93
N VAL A 130 10.06 1.62 4.24
CA VAL A 130 11.49 1.37 3.99
C VAL A 130 11.97 0.14 4.77
N GLU A 131 11.60 0.02 6.04
CA GLU A 131 11.95 -1.16 6.84
C GLU A 131 11.30 -2.45 6.29
N ALA A 132 10.05 -2.38 5.82
CA ALA A 132 9.41 -3.53 5.16
C ALA A 132 10.15 -3.95 3.89
N VAL A 133 10.56 -3.00 3.04
CA VAL A 133 11.34 -3.31 1.84
C VAL A 133 12.69 -3.92 2.19
N ARG A 134 13.39 -3.41 3.22
CA ARG A 134 14.65 -4.01 3.69
C ARG A 134 14.47 -5.45 4.12
N ALA A 135 13.45 -5.74 4.92
CA ALA A 135 13.17 -7.12 5.36
C ALA A 135 12.88 -8.06 4.17
N VAL A 136 12.28 -7.56 3.09
CA VAL A 136 12.07 -8.35 1.87
C VAL A 136 13.38 -8.55 1.09
N LEU A 137 14.26 -7.54 1.05
CA LEU A 137 15.56 -7.65 0.39
C LEU A 137 16.50 -8.60 1.14
N GLU A 138 16.43 -8.66 2.47
CA GLU A 138 17.18 -9.67 3.25
C GLU A 138 16.80 -11.10 2.84
N LYS A 139 15.51 -11.37 2.55
CA LYS A 139 15.09 -12.67 1.98
C LYS A 139 15.70 -12.92 0.60
N ALA A 140 15.90 -11.86 -0.19
CA ALA A 140 16.49 -11.97 -1.52
C ALA A 140 17.99 -12.32 -1.44
N ASP A 141 18.70 -11.77 -0.44
CA ASP A 141 20.10 -12.09 -0.19
C ASP A 141 20.29 -13.53 0.29
N GLU A 142 19.27 -14.12 0.91
CA GLU A 142 19.24 -15.55 1.30
C GLU A 142 18.87 -16.50 0.15
N ALA A 143 18.30 -15.98 -0.96
CA ALA A 143 17.93 -16.80 -2.11
C ALA A 143 19.20 -17.32 -2.81
N ASP A 144 19.39 -18.63 -2.75
CA ASP A 144 20.62 -19.29 -3.23
C ASP A 144 20.79 -19.09 -4.73
N ALA A 145 22.00 -18.74 -5.18
CA ALA A 145 22.26 -18.59 -6.60
C ALA A 145 22.36 -19.98 -7.23
N ALA A 146 21.46 -20.30 -8.17
CA ALA A 146 21.59 -21.54 -8.92
C ALA A 146 22.95 -21.58 -9.65
N ASP A 147 23.69 -22.69 -9.51
CA ASP A 147 24.99 -22.89 -10.15
C ASP A 147 24.80 -23.07 -11.68
N HIS A 148 24.68 -21.94 -12.37
CA HIS A 148 24.55 -21.89 -13.83
C HIS A 148 25.73 -22.57 -14.54
N ASP A 149 26.92 -22.51 -13.94
CA ASP A 149 28.10 -23.16 -14.49
C ASP A 149 27.98 -24.70 -14.40
N ALA A 150 27.30 -25.25 -13.38
CA ALA A 150 26.99 -26.67 -13.32
C ALA A 150 26.07 -27.13 -14.44
N ALA A 151 25.00 -26.39 -14.75
CA ALA A 151 24.14 -26.72 -15.89
C ALA A 151 24.92 -26.67 -17.21
N THR A 152 25.78 -25.67 -17.38
CA THR A 152 26.61 -25.51 -18.57
C THR A 152 27.56 -26.70 -18.73
N ARG A 153 28.25 -27.10 -17.66
CA ARG A 153 29.15 -28.27 -17.65
C ARG A 153 28.43 -29.58 -17.99
N GLU A 154 27.23 -29.81 -17.44
CA GLU A 154 26.46 -31.02 -17.77
C GLU A 154 25.95 -31.00 -19.22
N SER A 155 25.56 -29.83 -19.74
CA SER A 155 25.16 -29.65 -21.14
C SER A 155 26.30 -29.94 -22.10
N GLU A 156 27.50 -29.40 -21.84
CA GLU A 156 28.70 -29.63 -22.64
C GLU A 156 29.09 -31.10 -22.64
N ALA A 157 29.11 -31.75 -21.48
CA ALA A 157 29.41 -33.17 -21.38
C ALA A 157 28.40 -34.05 -22.14
N LEU A 158 27.11 -33.68 -22.13
CA LEU A 158 26.08 -34.36 -22.94
C LEU A 158 26.33 -34.16 -24.43
N ARG A 159 26.64 -32.93 -24.86
CA ARG A 159 26.98 -32.60 -26.26
C ARG A 159 28.17 -33.43 -26.74
N ASP A 160 29.20 -33.58 -25.93
CA ASP A 160 30.39 -34.37 -26.26
C ASP A 160 30.07 -35.84 -26.50
N ILE A 161 29.20 -36.45 -25.68
CA ILE A 161 28.78 -37.85 -25.87
C ILE A 161 27.94 -38.00 -27.14
N ILE A 162 27.03 -37.05 -27.39
CA ILE A 162 26.16 -37.07 -28.56
C ILE A 162 26.96 -36.88 -29.86
N ALA A 163 27.97 -36.00 -29.84
CA ALA A 163 28.84 -35.72 -30.98
C ALA A 163 29.65 -36.95 -31.43
N GLN A 164 29.89 -37.91 -30.53
CA GLN A 164 30.56 -39.18 -30.83
C GLN A 164 29.65 -40.18 -31.58
N GLY A 165 28.36 -39.85 -31.80
CA GLY A 165 27.43 -40.61 -32.62
C GLY A 165 26.56 -41.62 -31.85
N GLY A 166 25.51 -42.08 -32.52
CA GLY A 166 24.43 -42.86 -31.88
C GLY A 166 24.83 -44.23 -31.33
N ALA A 167 25.93 -44.84 -31.80
CA ALA A 167 26.46 -46.07 -31.23
C ALA A 167 27.02 -45.83 -29.82
N THR A 168 27.84 -44.78 -29.66
CA THR A 168 28.41 -44.36 -28.38
C THR A 168 27.34 -43.99 -27.36
N VAL A 169 26.31 -43.25 -27.81
CA VAL A 169 25.15 -42.90 -26.96
C VAL A 169 24.46 -44.16 -26.42
N ARG A 170 24.24 -45.19 -27.26
CA ARG A 170 23.62 -46.46 -26.82
C ARG A 170 24.48 -47.19 -25.80
N THR A 171 25.80 -47.24 -26.01
CA THR A 171 26.72 -47.88 -25.06
C THR A 171 26.82 -47.12 -23.74
N ARG A 172 26.61 -45.80 -23.75
CA ARG A 172 26.70 -44.92 -22.56
C ARG A 172 25.34 -44.40 -22.09
N ILE A 173 24.25 -45.13 -22.38
CA ILE A 173 22.88 -44.62 -22.15
C ILE A 173 22.62 -44.26 -20.68
N ASP A 174 23.12 -45.06 -19.74
CA ASP A 174 22.97 -44.80 -18.30
C ASP A 174 23.71 -43.52 -17.87
N GLU A 175 24.86 -43.23 -18.47
CA GLU A 175 25.59 -41.99 -18.20
C GLU A 175 24.84 -40.79 -18.77
N VAL A 176 24.33 -40.91 -20.00
CA VAL A 176 23.53 -39.87 -20.65
C VAL A 176 22.29 -39.56 -19.81
N GLN A 177 21.57 -40.57 -19.33
CA GLN A 177 20.41 -40.38 -18.45
C GLN A 177 20.80 -39.68 -17.14
N LYS A 178 21.86 -40.15 -16.46
CA LYS A 178 22.32 -39.51 -15.21
C LYS A 178 22.72 -38.05 -15.40
N ARG A 179 23.37 -37.71 -16.53
CA ARG A 179 23.72 -36.32 -16.86
C ARG A 179 22.49 -35.46 -17.17
N ALA A 180 21.54 -36.02 -17.92
CA ALA A 180 20.29 -35.34 -18.22
C ALA A 180 19.46 -35.05 -16.97
N GLU A 181 19.38 -35.97 -16.01
CA GLU A 181 18.73 -35.73 -14.73
C GLU A 181 19.45 -34.65 -13.91
N ARG A 182 20.79 -34.67 -13.85
CA ARG A 182 21.53 -33.58 -13.19
C ARG A 182 21.31 -32.22 -13.85
N TYR A 183 21.24 -32.17 -15.18
CA TYR A 183 20.89 -30.94 -15.89
C TYR A 183 19.47 -30.47 -15.53
N ARG A 184 18.50 -31.39 -15.44
CA ARG A 184 17.13 -31.09 -14.99
C ARG A 184 17.12 -30.56 -13.55
N ASP A 185 17.89 -31.15 -12.64
CA ASP A 185 17.97 -30.70 -11.25
C ASP A 185 18.47 -29.26 -11.15
N VAL A 186 19.52 -28.90 -11.91
CA VAL A 186 20.01 -27.50 -11.95
C VAL A 186 18.99 -26.56 -12.58
N ALA A 187 18.31 -26.98 -13.66
CA ALA A 187 17.26 -26.17 -14.27
C ALA A 187 16.09 -25.91 -13.31
N ASN A 188 15.64 -26.94 -12.58
CA ASN A 188 14.60 -26.81 -11.57
C ASN A 188 15.02 -25.87 -10.42
N ALA A 189 16.28 -25.97 -9.98
CA ALA A 189 16.82 -25.05 -8.97
C ALA A 189 16.79 -23.60 -9.48
N ALA A 190 17.25 -23.34 -10.72
CA ALA A 190 17.21 -22.02 -11.33
C ALA A 190 15.79 -21.46 -11.48
N GLU A 191 14.82 -22.30 -11.86
CA GLU A 191 13.40 -21.92 -11.88
C GLU A 191 12.88 -21.55 -10.49
N GLY A 192 13.31 -22.28 -9.46
CA GLY A 192 13.01 -21.96 -8.05
C GLY A 192 13.47 -20.56 -7.67
N VAL A 193 14.73 -20.23 -7.97
CA VAL A 193 15.31 -18.90 -7.71
C VAL A 193 14.54 -17.78 -8.42
N VAL A 194 14.23 -17.96 -9.71
CA VAL A 194 13.46 -16.96 -10.48
C VAL A 194 12.07 -16.75 -9.87
N LYS A 195 11.43 -17.82 -9.40
CA LYS A 195 10.14 -17.74 -8.72
C LYS A 195 10.23 -16.96 -7.41
N GLU A 196 11.26 -17.19 -6.61
CA GLU A 196 11.50 -16.46 -5.36
C GLU A 196 11.67 -14.95 -5.62
N TYR A 197 12.50 -14.57 -6.59
CA TYR A 197 12.65 -13.16 -6.99
C TYR A 197 11.34 -12.53 -7.48
N LYS A 198 10.52 -13.29 -8.20
CA LYS A 198 9.19 -12.83 -8.63
C LYS A 198 8.28 -12.57 -7.42
N ASP A 199 8.28 -13.48 -6.44
CA ASP A 199 7.46 -13.36 -5.24
C ASP A 199 7.91 -12.16 -4.38
N ILE A 200 9.22 -11.94 -4.26
CA ILE A 200 9.83 -10.73 -3.66
C ILE A 200 9.34 -9.45 -4.35
N ALA A 201 9.38 -9.40 -5.68
CA ALA A 201 8.92 -8.22 -6.44
C ALA A 201 7.43 -7.93 -6.22
N ILE A 202 6.60 -8.98 -6.12
CA ILE A 202 5.17 -8.86 -5.81
C ILE A 202 4.96 -8.32 -4.38
N GLU A 203 5.76 -8.76 -3.41
CA GLU A 203 5.70 -8.31 -2.01
C GLU A 203 6.06 -6.81 -1.92
N ILE A 204 7.16 -6.38 -2.54
CA ILE A 204 7.55 -4.97 -2.64
C ILE A 204 6.43 -4.14 -3.30
N GLY A 205 5.88 -4.62 -4.43
CA GLY A 205 4.77 -3.95 -5.12
C GLY A 205 3.51 -3.86 -4.27
N THR A 206 3.30 -4.78 -3.33
CA THR A 206 2.19 -4.74 -2.37
C THR A 206 2.43 -3.67 -1.31
N HIS A 207 3.61 -3.65 -0.69
CA HIS A 207 4.00 -2.59 0.24
C HIS A 207 3.91 -1.20 -0.40
N TYR A 208 4.35 -1.07 -1.66
CA TYR A 208 4.25 0.16 -2.43
C TYR A 208 2.79 0.61 -2.62
N ARG A 209 1.89 -0.30 -3.01
CA ARG A 209 0.47 0.02 -3.18
C ARG A 209 -0.18 0.44 -1.86
N THR A 210 0.13 -0.25 -0.76
CA THR A 210 -0.35 0.10 0.58
C THR A 210 0.12 1.49 0.99
N ILE A 211 1.40 1.82 0.80
CA ILE A 211 1.88 3.14 1.18
C ILE A 211 1.35 4.22 0.24
N LYS A 212 1.27 3.98 -1.06
CA LYS A 212 0.71 4.93 -2.03
C LYS A 212 -0.75 5.27 -1.69
N GLY A 213 -1.57 4.26 -1.43
CA GLY A 213 -3.02 4.40 -1.26
C GLY A 213 -3.66 4.99 -2.52
N ALA A 214 -4.70 5.81 -2.33
CA ALA A 214 -5.41 6.48 -3.43
C ALA A 214 -4.66 7.70 -4.02
N ARG A 215 -3.44 8.01 -3.54
CA ARG A 215 -2.72 9.21 -3.94
C ARG A 215 -2.17 9.06 -5.36
N SER A 216 -2.36 10.10 -6.17
CA SER A 216 -1.57 10.27 -7.39
C SER A 216 -0.17 10.72 -6.99
N TRP A 217 0.83 9.93 -7.33
CA TRP A 217 2.25 10.32 -7.21
C TRP A 217 2.80 10.75 -8.59
N GLY A 218 1.92 11.04 -9.55
CA GLY A 218 2.30 11.47 -10.89
C GLY A 218 3.07 12.79 -10.91
N ASP A 219 3.86 12.96 -11.96
CA ASP A 219 4.93 13.95 -12.17
C ASP A 219 4.74 15.24 -11.36
N SER A 220 5.51 15.36 -10.29
CA SER A 220 5.84 16.67 -9.75
C SER A 220 6.55 17.43 -10.89
N PRO A 221 6.13 18.65 -11.25
CA PRO A 221 6.95 19.46 -12.12
C PRO A 221 8.29 19.67 -11.40
N ASP A 222 9.37 19.19 -12.04
CA ASP A 222 10.74 19.61 -11.73
C ASP A 222 10.86 21.14 -11.75
#